data_AF-A0A8J4XFS4-F1
#
_entry.id   AF-A0A8J4XFS4-F1
#
_cell.length_a   1.000
_cell.length_b   1.000
_cell.length_c   1.000
_cell.angle_alpha   90.00
_cell.angle_beta   90.00
_cell.angle_gamma   90.00
#
_symmetry.space_group_name_H-M   'P 1'
#
loop_
_entity.id
_entity.type
_entity.pdbx_description
1 polymer ?
#
loop_
_entity_poly.entity_id
_entity_poly.type
_entity_poly.pdbx_seq_one_letter_code
_entity_poly.pdbx_strand_id
1 'polypeptide(L)'
;DTTGIPMHFWGVFDGHAGSGAALMASKVLHRLIRDGLCEVAHLLENQSSPPPICLAKNGSPYQAEQKKGSCMDAEDQDGPVDPIARFHMEKVVSLESLVMGIIENAFKQMDDLIEKEKASYSISGGCCALTAVHLLGKLYVANAGDSRAIIVRNDEIIPMSYEFTPESERQRLQYLGFLKPELLGNEFTHIEFPRRIQHNELGKKMLFRDHTMTGWSYKTIVEDDLKFPLIYGEGKKARVMATIGVTRGLGDHDLKVYNSNIHIKPFLSCCPEVKVYNISEHKHGPDDVLIMGTDGLWDVTSDREVADAVTKFLSCCEPNDPMRYTLAAQDLLMRSRGVLKERDMAAIRKKLVIVGDGACGKTCLLIVFSKDQFPEVYVPTVFENYIADIEVDGKQVELALWDTAGQEDYDRLRPLSYPDTDVILMCFSIDSPDSLENIPEKWTPEVKHFCPNVPIILVGNKKDLRNDEHTRRELAKMKQ
;
A
#
# COMPACT_ATOMS: atom_id res chain seq x y z
N ASP A 1 -4.21 -24.50 8.64
CA ASP A 1 -4.35 -25.97 8.52
C ASP A 1 -3.37 -26.68 9.41
N THR A 2 -3.83 -27.83 9.95
CA THR A 2 -3.26 -28.77 10.96
C THR A 2 -3.10 -28.31 12.42
N THR A 3 -2.62 -27.10 12.73
CA THR A 3 -2.35 -26.71 14.14
C THR A 3 -3.51 -26.01 14.87
N GLY A 4 -4.52 -25.56 14.13
CA GLY A 4 -5.65 -24.82 14.70
C GLY A 4 -5.31 -23.39 15.17
N ILE A 5 -4.08 -22.91 14.95
CA ILE A 5 -3.67 -21.54 15.29
C ILE A 5 -4.35 -20.56 14.32
N PRO A 6 -5.23 -19.65 14.79
CA PRO A 6 -5.84 -18.66 13.92
C PRO A 6 -4.79 -17.63 13.46
N MET A 7 -4.77 -17.37 12.15
CA MET A 7 -3.89 -16.39 11.51
C MET A 7 -4.73 -15.48 10.63
N HIS A 8 -4.51 -14.17 10.73
CA HIS A 8 -5.17 -13.18 9.90
C HIS A 8 -4.13 -12.30 9.22
N PHE A 9 -4.38 -11.96 7.96
CA PHE A 9 -3.45 -11.25 7.10
C PHE A 9 -4.14 -10.05 6.47
N TRP A 10 -3.48 -8.91 6.50
CA TRP A 10 -3.86 -7.70 5.77
C TRP A 10 -2.65 -7.20 4.98
N GLY A 11 -2.90 -6.52 3.87
CA GLY A 11 -1.85 -6.03 2.99
C GLY A 11 -2.28 -4.82 2.19
N VAL A 12 -1.38 -3.85 2.08
CA VAL A 12 -1.47 -2.70 1.18
C VAL A 12 -0.24 -2.76 0.28
N PHE A 13 -0.48 -2.73 -1.03
CA PHE A 13 0.56 -2.84 -2.05
C PHE A 13 0.43 -1.69 -3.03
N ASP A 14 1.38 -0.75 -2.96
CA ASP A 14 1.37 0.43 -3.81
C ASP A 14 2.28 0.21 -5.00
N GLY A 15 1.71 0.11 -6.21
CA GLY A 15 2.45 -0.24 -7.42
C GLY A 15 2.88 0.99 -8.20
N HIS A 16 4.13 0.99 -8.68
CA HIS A 16 4.68 2.05 -9.51
C HIS A 16 5.37 1.50 -10.76
N ALA A 17 5.39 2.31 -11.82
CA ALA A 17 5.90 1.93 -13.14
C ALA A 17 5.24 0.65 -13.72
N GLY A 18 3.99 0.40 -13.34
CA GLY A 18 3.22 -0.81 -13.66
C GLY A 18 2.50 -1.35 -12.42
N SER A 19 1.52 -2.23 -12.61
CA SER A 19 0.79 -2.88 -11.52
C SER A 19 1.25 -4.32 -11.27
N GLY A 20 2.17 -4.85 -12.10
CA GLY A 20 2.54 -6.26 -12.09
C GLY A 20 3.11 -6.73 -10.75
N ALA A 21 4.10 -6.01 -10.21
CA ALA A 21 4.72 -6.34 -8.94
C ALA A 21 3.71 -6.32 -7.78
N ALA A 22 2.90 -5.26 -7.69
CA ALA A 22 1.84 -5.13 -6.67
C ALA A 22 0.79 -6.24 -6.76
N LEU A 23 0.30 -6.55 -7.96
CA LEU A 23 -0.67 -7.63 -8.19
C LEU A 23 -0.09 -8.99 -7.81
N MET A 24 1.17 -9.26 -8.13
CA MET A 24 1.82 -10.51 -7.76
C MET A 24 2.00 -10.62 -6.23
N ALA A 25 2.53 -9.56 -5.60
CA ALA A 25 2.72 -9.50 -4.15
C ALA A 25 1.40 -9.71 -3.40
N SER A 26 0.31 -9.04 -3.85
CA SER A 26 -1.03 -9.18 -3.25
C SER A 26 -1.57 -10.61 -3.27
N LYS A 27 -1.17 -11.42 -4.25
CA LYS A 27 -1.63 -12.81 -4.41
C LYS A 27 -0.72 -13.82 -3.72
N VAL A 28 0.56 -13.50 -3.51
CA VAL A 28 1.58 -14.51 -3.17
C VAL A 28 2.26 -14.24 -1.84
N LEU A 29 2.50 -12.98 -1.45
CA LEU A 29 3.31 -12.68 -0.26
C LEU A 29 2.72 -13.28 1.03
N HIS A 30 1.41 -13.15 1.25
CA HIS A 30 0.76 -13.77 2.42
C HIS A 30 0.87 -15.30 2.41
N ARG A 31 0.91 -15.95 1.24
CA ARG A 31 1.13 -17.40 1.14
C ARG A 31 2.54 -17.77 1.55
N LEU A 32 3.56 -17.02 1.11
CA LEU A 32 4.95 -17.25 1.51
C LEU A 32 5.12 -17.10 3.04
N ILE A 33 4.51 -16.08 3.64
CA ILE A 33 4.52 -15.89 5.09
C ILE A 33 3.83 -17.07 5.79
N ARG A 34 2.62 -17.43 5.34
CA ARG A 34 1.86 -18.56 5.91
C ARG A 34 2.64 -19.87 5.82
N ASP A 35 3.24 -20.16 4.67
CA ASP A 35 3.94 -21.42 4.44
C ASP A 35 5.18 -21.51 5.35
N GLY A 36 5.95 -20.43 5.51
CA GLY A 36 7.04 -20.36 6.47
C GLY A 36 6.60 -20.50 7.93
N LEU A 37 5.45 -19.93 8.31
CA LEU A 37 4.86 -20.13 9.65
C LEU A 37 4.38 -21.58 9.86
N CYS A 38 3.83 -22.20 8.82
CA CYS A 38 3.37 -23.59 8.86
C CYS A 38 4.54 -24.58 9.08
N GLU A 39 5.71 -24.33 8.51
CA GLU A 39 6.90 -25.16 8.73
C GLU A 39 7.32 -25.25 10.20
N VAL A 40 7.10 -24.17 10.97
CA VAL A 40 7.46 -24.08 12.39
C VAL A 40 6.23 -24.14 13.31
N ALA A 41 5.07 -24.55 12.81
CA ALA A 41 3.82 -24.42 13.58
C ALA A 41 3.82 -25.23 14.89
N HIS A 42 4.51 -26.38 14.90
CA HIS A 42 4.73 -27.18 16.11
C HIS A 42 5.53 -26.45 17.20
N LEU A 43 6.38 -25.49 16.83
CA LEU A 43 7.11 -24.63 17.77
C LEU A 43 6.20 -23.50 18.28
N LEU A 44 5.30 -23.01 17.43
CA LEU A 44 4.33 -21.95 17.78
C LEU A 44 3.30 -22.42 18.82
N GLU A 45 3.00 -23.73 18.86
CA GLU A 45 2.13 -24.33 19.88
C GLU A 45 2.76 -24.30 21.28
N ASN A 46 4.10 -24.43 21.39
CA ASN A 46 4.82 -24.44 22.65
C ASN A 46 5.54 -23.11 22.92
N GLN A 47 4.77 -22.08 23.25
CA GLN A 47 5.27 -20.72 23.51
C GLN A 47 6.22 -20.62 24.72
N SER A 48 6.26 -21.64 25.58
CA SER A 48 7.04 -21.65 26.82
C SER A 48 8.51 -22.05 26.61
N SER A 49 8.85 -22.61 25.44
CA SER A 49 10.22 -23.01 25.10
C SER A 49 10.80 -22.16 23.97
N PRO A 50 12.09 -21.78 24.03
CA PRO A 50 12.73 -21.13 22.91
C PRO A 50 12.79 -22.07 21.69
N PRO A 51 12.80 -21.53 20.46
CA PRO A 51 13.04 -22.34 19.27
C PRO A 51 14.36 -23.12 19.38
N PRO A 52 14.40 -24.38 18.93
CA PRO A 52 15.62 -25.17 18.91
C PRO A 52 16.64 -24.55 17.92
N ILE A 53 17.92 -24.65 18.25
CA ILE A 53 19.01 -24.12 17.42
C ILE A 53 19.08 -24.83 16.06
N CYS A 54 18.88 -26.15 16.07
CA CYS A 54 18.90 -26.98 14.89
C CYS A 54 17.60 -27.79 14.79
N LEU A 55 17.06 -27.89 13.57
CA LEU A 55 16.00 -28.84 13.24
C LEU A 55 16.59 -29.98 12.41
N ALA A 56 16.11 -31.19 12.65
CA ALA A 56 16.39 -32.33 11.79
C ALA A 56 15.63 -32.18 10.47
N LYS A 57 15.97 -32.99 9.45
CA LYS A 57 15.34 -32.91 8.11
C LYS A 57 13.82 -33.06 8.11
N ASN A 58 13.28 -33.72 9.13
CA ASN A 58 11.85 -33.92 9.36
C ASN A 58 11.19 -32.77 10.17
N GLY A 59 11.92 -31.69 10.47
CA GLY A 59 11.43 -30.54 11.22
C GLY A 59 11.43 -30.70 12.74
N SER A 60 11.85 -31.85 13.31
CA SER A 60 11.92 -32.02 14.77
C SER A 60 13.18 -31.40 15.36
N PRO A 61 13.19 -30.96 16.65
CA PRO A 61 14.40 -30.50 17.31
C PRO A 61 15.56 -31.49 17.16
N TYR A 62 16.70 -31.03 16.63
CA TYR A 62 17.90 -31.85 16.49
C TYR A 62 18.72 -31.77 17.77
N GLN A 63 18.94 -32.91 18.42
CA GLN A 63 19.93 -33.06 19.47
C GLN A 63 21.19 -33.66 18.87
N ALA A 64 22.30 -32.92 18.89
CA ALA A 64 23.60 -33.51 18.60
C ALA A 64 23.89 -34.59 19.65
N GLU A 65 24.32 -35.78 19.25
CA GLU A 65 24.80 -36.78 20.19
C GLU A 65 25.94 -36.17 21.01
N GLN A 66 25.72 -35.94 22.30
CA GLN A 66 26.83 -35.77 23.23
C GLN A 66 27.68 -37.03 23.11
N LYS A 67 28.89 -36.92 22.55
CA LYS A 67 29.89 -37.97 22.72
C LYS A 67 29.98 -38.21 24.23
N LYS A 68 29.50 -39.37 24.68
CA LYS A 68 29.76 -39.88 26.02
C LYS A 68 31.28 -39.96 26.17
N GLY A 69 31.87 -38.88 26.68
CA GLY A 69 33.16 -38.94 27.34
C GLY A 69 33.00 -39.90 28.49
N SER A 70 33.64 -41.05 28.36
CA SER A 70 33.70 -42.14 29.29
C SER A 70 33.84 -41.66 30.74
N CYS A 71 33.06 -42.27 31.63
CA CYS A 71 33.52 -42.60 32.96
C CYS A 71 34.90 -43.28 32.85
N MET A 72 35.96 -42.54 33.15
CA MET A 72 37.25 -43.09 33.54
C MET A 72 37.81 -42.25 34.67
N ASP A 73 38.34 -42.97 35.64
CA ASP A 73 38.90 -42.54 36.90
C ASP A 73 40.00 -41.48 36.77
N ALA A 74 40.31 -40.91 37.93
CA ALA A 74 41.44 -40.05 38.16
C ALA A 74 42.73 -40.56 37.50
N GLU A 75 43.49 -39.59 36.98
CA GLU A 75 44.94 -39.53 36.76
C GLU A 75 45.33 -39.21 35.31
N ASP A 76 46.09 -38.12 35.19
CA ASP A 76 46.84 -37.61 34.05
C ASP A 76 46.12 -37.37 32.72
N GLN A 77 46.06 -36.09 32.33
CA GLN A 77 46.42 -35.67 30.97
C GLN A 77 46.54 -34.15 30.84
N ASP A 78 47.79 -33.68 30.67
CA ASP A 78 48.14 -32.55 29.81
C ASP A 78 47.67 -32.86 28.38
N GLY A 79 46.41 -32.54 28.07
CA GLY A 79 45.86 -32.54 26.72
C GLY A 79 45.76 -31.11 26.19
N PRO A 80 45.93 -30.86 24.88
CA PRO A 80 45.81 -29.52 24.34
C PRO A 80 44.38 -29.03 24.57
N VAL A 81 44.22 -27.97 25.35
CA VAL A 81 42.95 -27.26 25.50
C VAL A 81 42.51 -26.83 24.11
N ASP A 82 41.43 -27.43 23.59
CA ASP A 82 40.87 -27.09 22.28
C ASP A 82 40.58 -25.57 22.24
N PRO A 83 41.29 -24.79 21.40
CA PRO A 83 41.11 -23.34 21.33
C PRO A 83 39.69 -22.94 20.94
N ILE A 84 38.93 -23.85 20.30
CA ILE A 84 37.60 -23.61 19.75
C ILE A 84 36.54 -23.50 20.86
N ALA A 85 36.72 -24.23 21.98
CA ALA A 85 35.75 -24.23 23.08
C ALA A 85 35.67 -22.88 23.83
N ARG A 86 36.67 -21.99 23.69
CA ARG A 86 36.74 -20.71 24.42
C ARG A 86 35.79 -19.63 23.90
N PHE A 87 35.17 -19.81 22.73
CA PHE A 87 34.23 -18.84 22.13
C PHE A 87 32.83 -19.45 21.89
N HIS A 88 32.43 -20.46 22.67
CA HIS A 88 31.09 -21.03 22.53
C HIS A 88 30.06 -20.23 23.35
N MET A 89 29.48 -19.19 22.74
CA MET A 89 28.29 -18.51 23.27
C MET A 89 27.08 -18.88 22.43
N GLU A 90 26.09 -19.53 23.06
CA GLU A 90 24.79 -19.80 22.43
C GLU A 90 23.83 -18.65 22.74
N LYS A 91 23.23 -18.08 21.70
CA LYS A 91 22.22 -17.03 21.85
C LYS A 91 20.84 -17.66 21.95
N VAL A 92 20.12 -17.35 23.03
CA VAL A 92 18.69 -17.70 23.14
C VAL A 92 17.90 -16.80 22.18
N VAL A 93 17.15 -17.40 21.27
CA VAL A 93 16.29 -16.70 20.30
C VAL A 93 14.84 -16.76 20.80
N SER A 94 14.10 -15.66 20.70
CA SER A 94 12.68 -15.65 21.06
C SER A 94 11.81 -16.17 19.91
N LEU A 95 10.63 -16.70 20.22
CA LEU A 95 9.65 -17.09 19.21
C LEU A 95 9.23 -15.90 18.33
N GLU A 96 9.13 -14.72 18.92
CA GLU A 96 8.86 -13.46 18.21
C GLU A 96 9.95 -13.16 17.17
N SER A 97 11.22 -13.30 17.52
CA SER A 97 12.34 -13.10 16.58
C SER A 97 12.34 -14.13 15.45
N LEU A 98 11.91 -15.37 15.71
CA LEU A 98 11.74 -16.39 14.67
C LEU A 98 10.62 -15.98 13.69
N VAL A 99 9.47 -15.53 14.21
CA VAL A 99 8.34 -15.07 13.38
C VAL A 99 8.72 -13.86 12.54
N MET A 100 9.43 -12.87 13.11
CA MET A 100 9.95 -11.72 12.38
C MET A 100 10.86 -12.17 11.22
N GLY A 101 11.81 -13.08 11.49
CA GLY A 101 12.71 -13.61 10.46
C GLY A 101 11.99 -14.37 9.35
N ILE A 102 10.91 -15.09 9.66
CA ILE A 102 10.06 -15.75 8.65
C ILE A 102 9.41 -14.72 7.73
N ILE A 103 8.85 -13.64 8.30
CA ILE A 103 8.22 -12.56 7.52
C ILE A 103 9.26 -11.86 6.63
N GLU A 104 10.42 -11.51 7.18
CA GLU A 104 11.53 -10.91 6.42
C GLU A 104 12.00 -11.80 5.27
N ASN A 105 12.13 -13.11 5.51
CA ASN A 105 12.52 -14.07 4.50
C ASN A 105 11.44 -14.23 3.41
N ALA A 106 10.16 -14.17 3.77
CA ALA A 106 9.07 -14.22 2.81
C ALA A 106 9.08 -13.02 1.84
N PHE A 107 9.43 -11.81 2.31
CA PHE A 107 9.62 -10.65 1.43
C PHE A 107 10.77 -10.86 0.43
N LYS A 108 11.88 -11.44 0.89
CA LYS A 108 13.00 -11.79 0.01
C LYS A 108 12.60 -12.83 -1.04
N GLN A 109 11.94 -13.91 -0.61
CA GLN A 109 11.43 -14.94 -1.52
C GLN A 109 10.44 -14.35 -2.54
N MET A 110 9.59 -13.40 -2.12
CA MET A 110 8.66 -12.71 -3.01
C MET A 110 9.41 -11.89 -4.07
N ASP A 111 10.45 -11.15 -3.68
CA ASP A 111 11.26 -10.35 -4.59
C ASP A 111 12.03 -11.23 -5.61
N ASP A 112 12.63 -12.33 -5.13
CA ASP A 112 13.30 -13.33 -5.98
C ASP A 112 12.31 -13.97 -6.97
N LEU A 113 11.07 -14.22 -6.52
CA LEU A 113 10.03 -14.79 -7.36
C LEU A 113 9.55 -13.79 -8.43
N ILE A 114 9.43 -12.50 -8.09
CA ILE A 114 9.16 -11.44 -9.07
C ILE A 114 10.27 -11.43 -10.13
N GLU A 115 11.55 -11.48 -9.73
CA GLU A 115 12.68 -11.50 -10.66
C GLU A 115 12.60 -12.68 -11.63
N LYS A 116 12.34 -13.87 -11.10
CA LYS A 116 12.30 -15.11 -11.87
C LYS A 116 11.15 -15.14 -12.87
N GLU A 117 9.98 -14.65 -12.46
CA GLU A 117 8.74 -14.78 -13.22
C GLU A 117 8.44 -13.57 -14.11
N LYS A 118 9.21 -12.47 -14.01
CA LYS A 118 8.93 -11.22 -14.73
C LYS A 118 8.82 -11.36 -16.24
N ALA A 119 9.68 -12.18 -16.85
CA ALA A 119 9.65 -12.41 -18.29
C ALA A 119 8.43 -13.25 -18.72
N SER A 120 8.13 -14.31 -17.95
CA SER A 120 7.04 -15.24 -18.24
C SER A 120 5.65 -14.59 -18.09
N TYR A 121 5.51 -13.70 -17.11
CA TYR A 121 4.22 -13.08 -16.76
C TYR A 121 4.14 -11.58 -17.06
N SER A 122 5.12 -11.02 -17.78
CA SER A 122 5.20 -9.59 -18.11
C SER A 122 5.07 -8.69 -16.86
N ILE A 123 5.72 -9.08 -15.76
CA ILE A 123 5.68 -8.34 -14.51
C ILE A 123 6.54 -7.08 -14.69
N SER A 124 5.89 -5.94 -14.63
CA SER A 124 6.52 -4.62 -14.75
C SER A 124 6.55 -3.88 -13.41
N GLY A 125 7.51 -2.98 -13.29
CA GLY A 125 7.63 -2.03 -12.19
C GLY A 125 8.04 -2.66 -10.85
N GLY A 126 7.69 -1.94 -9.80
CA GLY A 126 7.90 -2.34 -8.42
C GLY A 126 6.70 -1.98 -7.56
N CYS A 127 6.78 -2.30 -6.28
CA CYS A 127 5.77 -1.86 -5.32
C CYS A 127 6.31 -1.66 -3.91
N CYS A 128 5.68 -0.74 -3.18
CA CYS A 128 5.72 -0.72 -1.74
C CYS A 128 4.85 -1.86 -1.20
N ALA A 129 5.30 -2.52 -0.13
CA ALA A 129 4.59 -3.63 0.47
C ALA A 129 4.49 -3.43 1.99
N LEU A 130 3.27 -3.25 2.46
CA LEU A 130 2.92 -3.13 3.87
C LEU A 130 1.98 -4.27 4.23
N THR A 131 2.38 -5.15 5.15
CA THR A 131 1.57 -6.29 5.58
C THR A 131 1.41 -6.32 7.09
N ALA A 132 0.23 -6.74 7.56
CA ALA A 132 -0.04 -6.97 8.97
C ALA A 132 -0.47 -8.43 9.17
N VAL A 133 0.14 -9.10 10.13
CA VAL A 133 -0.10 -10.51 10.46
C VAL A 133 -0.52 -10.60 11.93
N HIS A 134 -1.74 -11.04 12.19
CA HIS A 134 -2.17 -11.36 13.55
C HIS A 134 -1.93 -12.84 13.83
N LEU A 135 -1.09 -13.12 14.84
CA LEU A 135 -0.67 -14.46 15.22
C LEU A 135 -0.43 -14.50 16.74
N LEU A 136 -1.04 -15.46 17.43
CA LEU A 136 -0.85 -15.71 18.88
C LEU A 136 -1.01 -14.46 19.76
N GLY A 137 -2.03 -13.63 19.47
CA GLY A 137 -2.30 -12.42 20.25
C GLY A 137 -1.29 -11.29 20.01
N LYS A 138 -0.48 -11.38 18.96
CA LYS A 138 0.44 -10.33 18.52
C LYS A 138 0.14 -9.92 17.09
N LEU A 139 0.35 -8.65 16.79
CA LEU A 139 0.25 -8.08 15.46
C LEU A 139 1.66 -7.74 14.96
N TYR A 140 2.08 -8.39 13.89
CA TYR A 140 3.36 -8.15 13.22
C TYR A 140 3.10 -7.29 12.00
N VAL A 141 3.61 -6.06 11.98
CA VAL A 141 3.45 -5.12 10.87
C VAL A 141 4.80 -4.98 10.16
N ALA A 142 4.86 -5.47 8.92
CA ALA A 142 6.05 -5.47 8.09
C ALA A 142 5.91 -4.46 6.95
N ASN A 143 6.84 -3.51 6.86
CA ASN A 143 6.83 -2.45 5.85
C ASN A 143 8.11 -2.42 5.01
N ALA A 144 7.95 -2.38 3.69
CA ALA A 144 9.00 -2.08 2.72
C ALA A 144 8.46 -1.06 1.71
N GLY A 145 8.73 0.22 1.94
CA GLY A 145 8.25 1.32 1.10
C GLY A 145 7.85 2.55 1.91
N ASP A 146 7.01 3.39 1.33
CA ASP A 146 6.45 4.63 1.91
C ASP A 146 4.96 4.52 2.28
N SER A 147 4.36 3.33 2.16
CA SER A 147 3.08 3.04 2.82
C SER A 147 3.26 3.05 4.35
N ARG A 148 2.20 3.43 5.08
CA ARG A 148 2.25 3.59 6.54
C ARG A 148 1.08 2.90 7.26
N ALA A 149 1.35 2.46 8.49
CA ALA A 149 0.37 1.92 9.42
C ALA A 149 0.48 2.58 10.80
N ILE A 150 -0.66 2.87 11.41
CA ILE A 150 -0.79 3.34 12.80
C ILE A 150 -1.88 2.56 13.51
N ILE A 151 -1.71 2.34 14.81
CA ILE A 151 -2.82 1.93 15.69
C ILE A 151 -3.35 3.20 16.37
N VAL A 152 -4.68 3.35 16.39
CA VAL A 152 -5.37 4.34 17.20
C VAL A 152 -6.05 3.58 18.32
N ARG A 153 -5.67 3.86 19.57
CA ARG A 153 -6.20 3.18 20.75
C ARG A 153 -6.38 4.16 21.90
N ASN A 154 -7.59 4.30 22.44
CA ASN A 154 -7.87 5.26 23.52
C ASN A 154 -7.30 6.67 23.26
N ASP A 155 -7.51 7.20 22.05
CA ASP A 155 -6.96 8.49 21.55
C ASP A 155 -5.42 8.59 21.46
N GLU A 156 -4.71 7.49 21.75
CA GLU A 156 -3.26 7.34 21.56
C GLU A 156 -2.97 6.83 20.15
N ILE A 157 -1.97 7.44 19.51
CA ILE A 157 -1.48 7.04 18.19
C ILE A 157 -0.17 6.27 18.38
N ILE A 158 -0.16 5.02 17.93
CA ILE A 158 0.99 4.11 18.03
C ILE A 158 1.50 3.85 16.61
N PRO A 159 2.66 4.40 16.21
CA PRO A 159 3.21 4.19 14.88
C PRO A 159 3.66 2.73 14.67
N MET A 160 3.03 2.04 13.72
CA MET A 160 3.29 0.64 13.41
C MET A 160 4.18 0.43 12.17
N SER A 161 4.48 1.49 11.43
CA SER A 161 5.57 1.51 10.45
C SER A 161 6.10 2.93 10.23
N TYR A 162 7.23 3.03 9.55
CA TYR A 162 7.81 4.30 9.08
C TYR A 162 8.09 4.22 7.57
N GLU A 163 8.19 5.38 6.94
CA GLU A 163 8.47 5.48 5.50
C GLU A 163 9.96 5.30 5.21
N PHE A 164 10.25 4.53 4.16
CA PHE A 164 11.60 4.26 3.69
C PHE A 164 11.96 5.11 2.47
N THR A 165 12.25 6.39 2.71
CA THR A 165 12.63 7.38 1.70
C THR A 165 14.17 7.52 1.62
N PRO A 166 14.71 8.17 0.58
CA PRO A 166 16.15 8.46 0.49
C PRO A 166 16.69 9.21 1.70
N GLU A 167 15.89 10.06 2.32
CA GLU A 167 16.28 10.83 3.50
C GLU A 167 16.26 9.99 4.77
N SER A 168 15.21 9.19 5.01
CA SER A 168 15.14 8.34 6.21
C SER A 168 16.19 7.24 6.21
N GLU A 169 16.53 6.72 5.03
CA GLU A 169 17.52 5.65 4.86
C GLU A 169 18.89 6.17 4.39
N ARG A 170 19.11 7.49 4.52
CA ARG A 170 20.30 8.19 4.02
C ARG A 170 21.60 7.51 4.44
N GLN A 171 21.74 7.19 5.74
CA GLN A 171 22.97 6.58 6.24
C GLN A 171 23.24 5.20 5.62
N ARG A 172 22.20 4.37 5.42
CA ARG A 172 22.31 3.06 4.76
C ARG A 172 22.75 3.21 3.31
N LEU A 173 22.13 4.12 2.58
CA LEU A 173 22.46 4.38 1.18
C LEU A 173 23.90 4.88 1.03
N GLN A 174 24.31 5.88 1.82
CA GLN A 174 25.66 6.43 1.74
C GLN A 174 26.70 5.39 2.16
N TYR A 175 26.43 4.57 3.16
CA TYR A 175 27.34 3.50 3.57
C TYR A 175 27.51 2.45 2.47
N LEU A 176 26.43 2.08 1.77
CA LEU A 176 26.52 1.17 0.62
C LEU A 176 27.32 1.79 -0.54
N GLY A 177 27.10 3.07 -0.85
CA GLY A 177 27.86 3.79 -1.87
C GLY A 177 29.34 3.96 -1.52
N PHE A 178 29.67 4.05 -0.22
CA PHE A 178 31.05 4.04 0.28
C PHE A 178 31.70 2.66 0.15
N LEU A 179 31.01 1.59 0.59
CA LEU A 179 31.53 0.22 0.56
C LEU A 179 31.69 -0.33 -0.87
N LYS A 180 30.80 0.07 -1.78
CA LYS A 180 30.72 -0.42 -3.16
C LYS A 180 30.65 0.74 -4.16
N PRO A 181 31.73 1.53 -4.30
CA PRO A 181 31.76 2.69 -5.19
C PRO A 181 31.52 2.33 -6.67
N GLU A 182 31.77 1.08 -7.07
CA GLU A 182 31.47 0.57 -8.41
C GLU A 182 29.97 0.64 -8.76
N LEU A 183 29.08 0.61 -7.77
CA LEU A 183 27.64 0.75 -7.97
C LEU A 183 27.23 2.17 -8.38
N LEU A 184 28.12 3.16 -8.24
CA LEU A 184 27.88 4.57 -8.56
C LEU A 184 28.33 4.95 -9.98
N GLY A 185 28.92 4.01 -10.74
CA GLY A 185 29.25 4.14 -12.16
C GLY A 185 30.16 5.32 -12.55
N ASN A 186 31.01 5.81 -11.63
CA ASN A 186 31.82 7.04 -11.77
C ASN A 186 31.01 8.33 -12.02
N GLU A 187 29.68 8.25 -12.08
CA GLU A 187 28.79 9.39 -12.29
C GLU A 187 28.31 9.97 -10.96
N PHE A 188 28.19 9.13 -9.94
CA PHE A 188 27.66 9.49 -8.63
C PHE A 188 28.70 9.40 -7.50
N THR A 189 28.44 10.10 -6.41
CA THR A 189 29.24 10.08 -5.18
C THR A 189 28.35 9.91 -3.95
N HIS A 190 28.88 9.22 -2.94
CA HIS A 190 28.24 9.10 -1.63
C HIS A 190 28.50 10.33 -0.74
N ILE A 191 29.38 11.24 -1.17
CA ILE A 191 29.65 12.48 -0.44
C ILE A 191 28.54 13.48 -0.73
N GLU A 192 27.95 14.02 0.32
CA GLU A 192 26.92 15.04 0.19
C GLU A 192 27.48 16.44 0.31
N PHE A 193 26.94 17.33 -0.52
CA PHE A 193 27.18 18.76 -0.49
C PHE A 193 25.82 19.49 -0.42
N PRO A 194 25.71 20.66 0.23
CA PRO A 194 24.45 21.40 0.31
C PRO A 194 23.86 21.82 -1.03
N ARG A 195 24.68 21.83 -2.09
CA ARG A 195 24.26 22.03 -3.47
C ARG A 195 25.29 21.44 -4.42
N ARG A 196 24.93 21.39 -5.71
CA ARG A 196 25.86 21.02 -6.78
C ARG A 196 27.07 21.96 -6.80
N ILE A 197 28.25 21.35 -6.89
CA ILE A 197 29.53 22.04 -6.99
C ILE A 197 29.74 22.54 -8.42
N GLN A 198 30.32 23.74 -8.55
CA GLN A 198 30.73 24.31 -9.83
C GLN A 198 32.23 24.11 -10.06
N HIS A 199 32.65 23.98 -11.33
CA HIS A 199 34.05 23.74 -11.68
C HIS A 199 35.01 24.85 -11.19
N ASN A 200 34.54 26.10 -11.12
CA ASN A 200 35.31 27.25 -10.58
C ASN A 200 35.46 27.22 -9.04
N GLU A 201 34.95 26.20 -8.36
CA GLU A 201 35.06 26.00 -6.91
C GLU A 201 36.11 24.96 -6.52
N LEU A 202 36.73 24.28 -7.49
CA LEU A 202 37.83 23.35 -7.26
C LEU A 202 38.95 24.02 -6.45
N GLY A 203 39.44 23.33 -5.42
CA GLY A 203 40.46 23.85 -4.49
C GLY A 203 39.93 24.76 -3.38
N LYS A 204 38.65 25.17 -3.40
CA LYS A 204 38.01 25.91 -2.29
C LYS A 204 37.48 24.94 -1.24
N LYS A 205 37.18 25.44 -0.04
CA LYS A 205 36.52 24.66 1.01
C LYS A 205 35.00 24.81 0.92
N MET A 206 34.29 23.69 1.03
CA MET A 206 32.82 23.66 1.08
C MET A 206 32.34 22.71 2.17
N LEU A 207 31.14 23.00 2.69
CA LEU A 207 30.45 22.10 3.60
C LEU A 207 30.20 20.76 2.90
N PHE A 208 30.54 19.67 3.57
CA PHE A 208 30.28 18.32 3.12
C PHE A 208 29.80 17.46 4.28
N ARG A 209 29.16 16.35 3.94
CA ARG A 209 28.79 15.31 4.88
C ARG A 209 29.06 13.94 4.28
N ASP A 210 29.76 13.12 5.04
CA ASP A 210 30.10 11.74 4.67
C ASP A 210 29.09 10.73 5.23
N HIS A 211 29.26 9.45 4.90
CA HIS A 211 28.38 8.34 5.29
C HIS A 211 28.32 8.10 6.81
N THR A 212 29.37 8.42 7.56
CA THR A 212 29.40 8.29 9.03
C THR A 212 28.86 9.53 9.76
N MET A 213 28.68 10.63 9.04
CA MET A 213 28.42 11.93 9.64
C MET A 213 26.92 12.21 9.74
N THR A 214 26.48 12.73 10.89
CA THR A 214 25.13 13.30 11.08
C THR A 214 25.13 14.82 10.83
N GLY A 215 26.19 15.52 11.25
CA GLY A 215 26.42 16.96 11.02
C GLY A 215 27.27 17.26 9.78
N TRP A 216 27.68 18.51 9.60
CA TRP A 216 28.48 18.97 8.45
C TRP A 216 29.91 19.34 8.87
N SER A 217 30.88 19.20 7.96
CA SER A 217 32.25 19.70 8.12
C SER A 217 32.74 20.35 6.82
N TYR A 218 33.93 20.95 6.81
CA TYR A 218 34.53 21.52 5.60
C TYR A 218 35.59 20.59 5.02
N LYS A 219 35.53 20.35 3.70
CA LYS A 219 36.63 19.74 2.93
C LYS A 219 37.04 20.63 1.77
N THR A 220 38.27 20.47 1.30
CA THR A 220 38.71 21.04 0.03
C THR A 220 38.08 20.25 -1.12
N ILE A 221 37.44 20.96 -2.04
CA ILE A 221 36.77 20.38 -3.21
C ILE A 221 37.82 19.85 -4.18
N VAL A 222 37.66 18.59 -4.59
CA VAL A 222 38.46 17.92 -5.63
C VAL A 222 37.59 17.56 -6.83
N GLU A 223 38.22 17.14 -7.94
CA GLU A 223 37.52 16.81 -9.19
C GLU A 223 36.47 15.70 -9.01
N ASP A 224 36.74 14.72 -8.15
CA ASP A 224 35.81 13.63 -7.83
C ASP A 224 34.50 14.12 -7.18
N ASP A 225 34.51 15.29 -6.54
CA ASP A 225 33.34 15.88 -5.89
C ASP A 225 32.35 16.51 -6.88
N LEU A 226 32.73 16.63 -8.17
CA LEU A 226 31.85 17.15 -9.22
C LEU A 226 30.77 16.13 -9.66
N LYS A 227 30.90 14.87 -9.21
CA LYS A 227 29.92 13.80 -9.42
C LYS A 227 28.56 14.14 -8.81
N PHE A 228 27.51 13.52 -9.32
CA PHE A 228 26.16 13.72 -8.80
C PHE A 228 26.00 13.06 -7.42
N PRO A 229 25.23 13.67 -6.50
CA PRO A 229 24.99 13.04 -5.20
C PRO A 229 24.11 11.79 -5.37
N LEU A 230 24.42 10.74 -4.58
CA LEU A 230 23.60 9.52 -4.50
C LEU A 230 22.14 9.82 -4.13
N ILE A 231 21.92 10.79 -3.23
CA ILE A 231 20.59 11.27 -2.84
C ILE A 231 20.40 12.66 -3.46
N TYR A 232 19.43 12.78 -4.37
CA TYR A 232 19.15 14.00 -5.09
C TYR A 232 17.78 14.56 -4.73
N GLY A 233 17.70 15.86 -4.41
CA GLY A 233 16.48 16.52 -3.97
C GLY A 233 16.30 16.47 -2.45
N GLU A 234 15.18 17.03 -1.99
CA GLU A 234 14.84 17.17 -0.57
C GLU A 234 13.35 16.85 -0.34
N GLY A 235 13.02 16.39 0.86
CA GLY A 235 11.68 15.98 1.25
C GLY A 235 11.08 14.94 0.29
N LYS A 236 9.81 15.12 -0.06
CA LYS A 236 9.07 14.22 -0.98
C LYS A 236 9.64 14.17 -2.40
N LYS A 237 10.52 15.11 -2.76
CA LYS A 237 11.20 15.15 -4.06
C LYS A 237 12.58 14.48 -4.02
N ALA A 238 13.02 13.99 -2.85
CA ALA A 238 14.26 13.23 -2.75
C ALA A 238 14.17 11.93 -3.55
N ARG A 239 15.24 11.61 -4.28
CA ARG A 239 15.34 10.43 -5.14
C ARG A 239 16.72 9.80 -5.02
N VAL A 240 16.80 8.48 -5.02
CA VAL A 240 18.08 7.76 -5.20
C VAL A 240 18.51 7.92 -6.66
N MET A 241 19.69 8.49 -6.89
CA MET A 241 20.27 8.77 -8.20
C MET A 241 19.27 9.41 -9.18
N ALA A 242 18.49 10.38 -8.68
CA ALA A 242 17.42 11.07 -9.42
C ALA A 242 16.35 10.15 -10.06
N THR A 243 16.21 8.91 -9.58
CA THR A 243 15.40 7.87 -10.23
C THR A 243 14.19 7.45 -9.39
N ILE A 244 14.39 6.97 -8.15
CA ILE A 244 13.31 6.38 -7.34
C ILE A 244 13.12 7.11 -6.00
N GLY A 245 11.87 7.30 -5.58
CA GLY A 245 11.48 8.01 -4.33
C GLY A 245 11.41 7.14 -3.09
N VAL A 246 11.48 5.82 -3.25
CA VAL A 246 11.51 4.83 -2.18
C VAL A 246 12.83 4.07 -2.18
N THR A 247 13.24 3.60 -1.01
CA THR A 247 14.52 2.88 -0.83
C THR A 247 14.32 1.45 -0.38
N ARG A 248 13.07 1.07 -0.11
CA ARG A 248 12.65 -0.31 0.09
C ARG A 248 11.40 -0.60 -0.73
N GLY A 249 11.25 -1.85 -1.16
CA GLY A 249 10.14 -2.28 -2.01
C GLY A 249 10.46 -3.57 -2.76
N LEU A 250 9.44 -4.16 -3.39
CA LEU A 250 9.55 -5.37 -4.21
C LEU A 250 9.62 -5.00 -5.69
N GLY A 251 10.25 -5.84 -6.51
CA GLY A 251 10.34 -5.62 -7.96
C GLY A 251 11.43 -4.63 -8.36
N ASP A 252 11.23 -3.88 -9.44
CA ASP A 252 12.22 -2.94 -10.00
C ASP A 252 13.60 -3.55 -10.31
N HIS A 253 13.63 -4.84 -10.66
CA HIS A 253 14.87 -5.57 -10.94
C HIS A 253 15.66 -5.01 -12.13
N ASP A 254 14.97 -4.46 -13.12
CA ASP A 254 15.57 -3.85 -14.31
C ASP A 254 15.64 -2.32 -14.24
N LEU A 255 15.28 -1.72 -13.08
CA LEU A 255 15.28 -0.28 -12.93
C LEU A 255 16.71 0.27 -12.96
N LYS A 256 16.94 1.17 -13.91
CA LYS A 256 18.23 1.83 -14.13
C LYS A 256 18.09 3.34 -13.99
N VAL A 257 19.20 3.97 -13.66
CA VAL A 257 19.33 5.42 -13.74
C VAL A 257 19.08 5.88 -15.17
N TYR A 258 18.30 6.95 -15.33
CA TYR A 258 17.96 7.49 -16.65
C TYR A 258 19.22 7.79 -17.47
N ASN A 259 19.27 7.29 -18.72
CA ASN A 259 20.41 7.39 -19.63
C ASN A 259 21.75 6.82 -19.11
N SER A 260 21.72 5.90 -18.13
CA SER A 260 22.92 5.20 -17.64
C SER A 260 22.69 3.68 -17.56
N ASN A 261 23.77 2.93 -17.36
CA ASN A 261 23.74 1.48 -17.13
C ASN A 261 23.78 1.10 -15.64
N ILE A 262 23.73 2.11 -14.75
CA ILE A 262 23.70 1.91 -13.31
C ILE A 262 22.32 1.39 -12.90
N HIS A 263 22.29 0.24 -12.24
CA HIS A 263 21.06 -0.33 -11.68
C HIS A 263 20.76 0.29 -10.31
N ILE A 264 19.48 0.43 -9.99
CA ILE A 264 19.05 0.95 -8.70
C ILE A 264 19.23 -0.09 -7.59
N LYS A 265 18.95 -1.37 -7.82
CA LYS A 265 19.36 -2.43 -6.88
C LYS A 265 20.89 -2.50 -6.87
N PRO A 266 21.54 -2.61 -5.70
CA PRO A 266 20.99 -2.94 -4.38
C PRO A 266 20.64 -1.76 -3.46
N PHE A 267 20.60 -0.51 -3.96
CA PHE A 267 20.16 0.63 -3.13
C PHE A 267 18.67 0.52 -2.73
N LEU A 268 17.84 -0.04 -3.61
CA LEU A 268 16.48 -0.49 -3.32
C LEU A 268 16.48 -1.88 -2.69
N SER A 269 16.09 -1.99 -1.42
CA SER A 269 16.05 -3.27 -0.68
C SER A 269 14.64 -3.85 -0.58
N CYS A 270 14.47 -5.15 -0.76
CA CYS A 270 13.19 -5.83 -0.51
C CYS A 270 12.94 -6.15 0.98
N CYS A 271 13.93 -5.96 1.85
CA CYS A 271 13.83 -6.36 3.25
C CYS A 271 12.94 -5.39 4.05
N PRO A 272 11.84 -5.86 4.67
CA PRO A 272 10.97 -5.00 5.45
C PRO A 272 11.59 -4.65 6.80
N GLU A 273 11.07 -3.61 7.44
CA GLU A 273 11.12 -3.50 8.91
C GLU A 273 9.87 -4.15 9.49
N VAL A 274 10.02 -4.99 10.53
CA VAL A 274 8.90 -5.61 11.24
C VAL A 274 8.76 -5.00 12.63
N LYS A 275 7.59 -4.41 12.91
CA LYS A 275 7.19 -3.97 14.26
C LYS A 275 6.17 -4.92 14.85
N VAL A 276 6.28 -5.18 16.15
CA VAL A 276 5.38 -6.09 16.86
C VAL A 276 4.57 -5.32 17.90
N TYR A 277 3.26 -5.50 17.87
CA TYR A 277 2.33 -4.97 18.87
C TYR A 277 1.64 -6.14 19.57
N ASN A 278 1.77 -6.22 20.90
CA ASN A 278 1.14 -7.27 21.68
C ASN A 278 -0.33 -6.92 21.95
N ILE A 279 -1.26 -7.55 21.22
CA ILE A 279 -2.69 -7.32 21.39
C ILE A 279 -3.14 -7.83 22.78
N SER A 280 -2.68 -9.01 23.19
CA SER A 280 -3.09 -9.65 24.44
C SER A 280 -2.72 -8.88 25.71
N GLU A 281 -1.73 -8.00 25.66
CA GLU A 281 -1.31 -7.17 26.80
C GLU A 281 -2.22 -5.97 27.05
N HIS A 282 -3.13 -5.68 26.12
CA HIS A 282 -3.97 -4.49 26.17
C HIS A 282 -5.45 -4.85 26.05
N LYS A 283 -6.31 -4.02 26.62
CA LYS A 283 -7.75 -4.11 26.38
C LYS A 283 -8.08 -3.24 25.18
N HIS A 284 -8.78 -3.82 24.21
CA HIS A 284 -9.24 -3.12 23.01
C HIS A 284 -10.76 -2.99 23.01
N GLY A 285 -11.23 -1.79 22.74
CA GLY A 285 -12.61 -1.50 22.42
C GLY A 285 -12.91 -1.63 20.93
N PRO A 286 -14.18 -1.53 20.53
CA PRO A 286 -14.62 -1.55 19.13
C PRO A 286 -14.17 -0.31 18.33
N ASP A 287 -13.55 0.67 18.98
CA ASP A 287 -13.09 1.93 18.38
C ASP A 287 -11.57 1.92 18.19
N ASP A 288 -10.88 0.93 18.76
CA ASP A 288 -9.44 0.77 18.63
C ASP A 288 -9.12 0.06 17.31
N VAL A 289 -8.40 0.74 16.41
CA VAL A 289 -8.24 0.30 15.03
C VAL A 289 -6.79 0.37 14.57
N LEU A 290 -6.42 -0.57 13.68
CA LEU A 290 -5.24 -0.45 12.83
C LEU A 290 -5.65 0.24 11.54
N ILE A 291 -5.00 1.36 11.22
CA ILE A 291 -5.19 2.09 9.97
C ILE A 291 -3.96 1.87 9.10
N MET A 292 -4.16 1.41 7.87
CA MET A 292 -3.11 1.17 6.89
C MET A 292 -3.45 1.94 5.61
N GLY A 293 -2.47 2.60 5.00
CA GLY A 293 -2.67 3.36 3.77
C GLY A 293 -1.39 3.52 2.96
N THR A 294 -1.54 3.81 1.67
CA THR A 294 -0.44 4.23 0.79
C THR A 294 -0.07 5.68 0.99
N ASP A 295 0.99 6.14 0.34
CA ASP A 295 1.43 7.54 0.35
C ASP A 295 0.28 8.51 0.00
N GLY A 296 -0.64 8.14 -0.87
CA GLY A 296 -1.81 8.95 -1.26
C GLY A 296 -2.72 9.38 -0.10
N LEU A 297 -2.71 8.65 1.02
CA LEU A 297 -3.33 9.10 2.27
C LEU A 297 -2.37 10.00 3.05
N TRP A 298 -1.18 9.47 3.37
CA TRP A 298 -0.24 10.09 4.31
C TRP A 298 0.44 11.35 3.77
N ASP A 299 0.34 11.58 2.47
CA ASP A 299 0.93 12.74 1.84
C ASP A 299 0.16 14.04 2.12
N VAL A 300 -1.12 13.92 2.44
CA VAL A 300 -2.08 15.01 2.55
C VAL A 300 -2.71 15.10 3.92
N THR A 301 -2.55 14.08 4.76
CA THR A 301 -3.01 14.04 6.15
C THR A 301 -1.91 13.62 7.11
N SER A 302 -1.88 14.23 8.29
CA SER A 302 -1.05 13.82 9.41
C SER A 302 -1.67 12.63 10.17
N ASP A 303 -0.85 11.90 10.93
CA ASP A 303 -1.33 10.81 11.79
C ASP A 303 -2.45 11.27 12.74
N ARG A 304 -2.36 12.51 13.25
CA ARG A 304 -3.37 13.10 14.13
C ARG A 304 -4.68 13.37 13.40
N GLU A 305 -4.65 13.95 12.20
CA GLU A 305 -5.86 14.20 11.41
C GLU A 305 -6.56 12.89 11.03
N VAL A 306 -5.78 11.85 10.69
CA VAL A 306 -6.31 10.51 10.42
C VAL A 306 -6.98 9.92 11.66
N ALA A 307 -6.29 9.95 12.81
CA ALA A 307 -6.82 9.45 14.06
C ALA A 307 -8.10 10.19 14.48
N ASP A 308 -8.09 11.53 14.45
CA ASP A 308 -9.24 12.35 14.82
C ASP A 308 -10.44 12.09 13.89
N ALA A 309 -10.20 11.96 12.58
CA ALA A 309 -11.26 11.65 11.61
C ALA A 309 -11.90 10.28 11.89
N VAL A 310 -11.08 9.25 12.08
CA VAL A 310 -11.58 7.89 12.30
C VAL A 310 -12.25 7.76 13.67
N THR A 311 -11.65 8.27 14.75
CA THR A 311 -12.27 8.26 16.09
C THR A 311 -13.61 8.99 16.09
N LYS A 312 -13.66 10.18 15.47
CA LYS A 312 -14.90 10.95 15.36
C LYS A 312 -15.97 10.18 14.60
N PHE A 313 -15.61 9.58 13.46
CA PHE A 313 -16.55 8.80 12.66
C PHE A 313 -17.09 7.60 13.45
N LEU A 314 -16.18 6.81 14.04
CA LEU A 314 -16.54 5.62 14.80
C LEU A 314 -17.45 5.99 15.97
N SER A 315 -17.18 7.06 16.72
CA SER A 315 -18.02 7.50 17.85
C SER A 315 -19.49 7.79 17.48
N CYS A 316 -19.80 8.01 16.20
CA CYS A 316 -21.15 8.25 15.69
C CYS A 316 -21.86 6.99 15.18
N CYS A 317 -21.19 5.83 15.19
CA CYS A 317 -21.71 4.56 14.67
C CYS A 317 -21.94 3.55 15.79
N GLU A 318 -22.98 2.72 15.63
CA GLU A 318 -23.24 1.60 16.54
C GLU A 318 -22.07 0.60 16.52
N PRO A 319 -21.54 0.17 17.69
CA PRO A 319 -20.39 -0.73 17.75
C PRO A 319 -20.55 -2.06 17.01
N ASN A 320 -21.79 -2.51 16.82
CA ASN A 320 -22.13 -3.78 16.16
C ASN A 320 -22.48 -3.62 14.68
N ASP A 321 -22.41 -2.41 14.11
CA ASP A 321 -22.67 -2.20 12.69
C ASP A 321 -21.56 -2.85 11.83
N PRO A 322 -21.89 -3.85 10.99
CA PRO A 322 -20.89 -4.55 10.18
C PRO A 322 -20.18 -3.64 9.17
N MET A 323 -20.78 -2.51 8.79
CA MET A 323 -20.21 -1.57 7.81
C MET A 323 -19.40 -0.44 8.44
N ARG A 324 -19.35 -0.33 9.77
CA ARG A 324 -18.73 0.80 10.49
C ARG A 324 -17.31 1.11 10.05
N TYR A 325 -16.44 0.10 9.97
CA TYR A 325 -15.04 0.30 9.57
C TYR A 325 -14.90 0.61 8.07
N THR A 326 -15.75 0.02 7.24
CA THR A 326 -15.82 0.34 5.80
C THR A 326 -16.18 1.80 5.58
N LEU A 327 -17.19 2.30 6.30
CA LEU A 327 -17.64 3.68 6.21
C LEU A 327 -16.61 4.66 6.80
N ALA A 328 -15.93 4.29 7.89
CA ALA A 328 -14.84 5.09 8.45
C ALA A 328 -13.68 5.24 7.44
N ALA A 329 -13.30 4.16 6.76
CA ALA A 329 -12.28 4.20 5.72
C ALA A 329 -12.71 5.05 4.51
N GLN A 330 -14.00 5.02 4.14
CA GLN A 330 -14.54 5.85 3.06
C GLN A 330 -14.59 7.34 3.44
N ASP A 331 -15.03 7.69 4.65
CA ASP A 331 -14.99 9.07 5.16
C ASP A 331 -13.56 9.60 5.19
N LEU A 332 -12.61 8.76 5.63
CA LEU A 332 -11.19 9.11 5.62
C LEU A 332 -10.67 9.38 4.21
N LEU A 333 -11.00 8.52 3.23
CA LEU A 333 -10.67 8.72 1.82
C LEU A 333 -11.27 10.02 1.27
N MET A 334 -12.51 10.33 1.64
CA MET A 334 -13.19 11.54 1.21
C MET A 334 -12.53 12.80 1.76
N ARG A 335 -11.99 12.76 2.98
CA ARG A 335 -11.23 13.86 3.59
C ARG A 335 -9.83 14.00 3.00
N SER A 336 -9.18 12.89 2.67
CA SER A 336 -7.81 12.91 2.13
C SER A 336 -7.76 13.22 0.63
N ARG A 337 -8.88 13.11 -0.09
CA ARG A 337 -8.96 13.59 -1.48
C ARG A 337 -8.69 15.10 -1.53
N GLY A 338 -7.50 15.44 -2.02
CA GLY A 338 -7.10 16.83 -2.19
C GLY A 338 -8.15 17.63 -2.97
N VAL A 339 -8.49 18.82 -2.46
CA VAL A 339 -9.01 19.89 -3.31
C VAL A 339 -7.81 20.32 -4.15
N LEU A 340 -7.86 20.16 -5.48
CA LEU A 340 -6.83 20.67 -6.39
C LEU A 340 -6.47 22.10 -6.00
N LYS A 341 -5.29 22.31 -5.41
CA LYS A 341 -4.76 23.65 -5.19
C LYS A 341 -4.47 24.24 -6.57
N GLU A 342 -5.11 25.37 -6.85
CA GLU A 342 -5.12 26.09 -8.13
C GLU A 342 -3.75 26.01 -8.83
N ARG A 343 -3.72 25.33 -9.97
CA ARG A 343 -2.77 25.68 -11.03
C ARG A 343 -3.41 26.83 -11.79
N ASP A 344 -2.67 27.93 -11.89
CA ASP A 344 -3.04 29.17 -12.59
C ASP A 344 -3.55 28.91 -14.02
N MET A 345 -4.88 28.83 -14.14
CA MET A 345 -5.77 29.10 -15.28
C MET A 345 -7.10 28.43 -14.90
N ALA A 346 -8.11 29.22 -14.50
CA ALA A 346 -9.36 28.75 -13.92
C ALA A 346 -10.07 27.67 -14.77
N ALA A 347 -9.74 26.40 -14.51
CA ALA A 347 -10.49 25.26 -15.01
C ALA A 347 -11.81 25.20 -14.25
N ILE A 348 -12.93 25.25 -14.98
CA ILE A 348 -14.26 25.21 -14.36
C ILE A 348 -14.47 23.77 -13.89
N ARG A 349 -14.57 23.53 -12.59
CA ARG A 349 -14.88 22.20 -12.06
C ARG A 349 -16.39 22.06 -11.85
N LYS A 350 -16.95 20.92 -12.29
CA LYS A 350 -18.36 20.62 -12.09
C LYS A 350 -18.57 19.18 -11.61
N LYS A 351 -19.39 19.02 -10.58
CA LYS A 351 -19.79 17.71 -10.04
C LYS A 351 -21.12 17.27 -10.65
N LEU A 352 -21.11 16.06 -11.20
CA LEU A 352 -22.27 15.41 -11.81
C LEU A 352 -22.54 14.10 -11.08
N VAL A 353 -23.74 13.94 -10.55
CA VAL A 353 -24.17 12.69 -9.89
C VAL A 353 -25.21 12.00 -10.77
N ILE A 354 -25.03 10.70 -11.00
CA ILE A 354 -25.99 9.87 -11.75
C ILE A 354 -26.83 9.04 -10.78
N VAL A 355 -28.15 9.01 -10.96
CA VAL A 355 -29.11 8.23 -10.14
C VAL A 355 -30.10 7.48 -11.03
N GLY A 356 -30.78 6.48 -10.49
CA GLY A 356 -31.70 5.63 -11.24
C GLY A 356 -31.59 4.16 -10.80
N ASP A 357 -32.50 3.32 -11.28
CA ASP A 357 -32.62 1.92 -10.84
C ASP A 357 -31.37 1.07 -11.08
N GLY A 358 -31.28 -0.05 -10.35
CA GLY A 358 -30.30 -1.09 -10.62
C GLY A 358 -30.34 -1.54 -12.07
N ALA A 359 -29.18 -1.85 -12.66
CA ALA A 359 -29.06 -2.35 -14.03
C ALA A 359 -29.64 -1.45 -15.16
N CYS A 360 -29.94 -0.17 -14.89
CA CYS A 360 -30.42 0.76 -15.91
C CYS A 360 -29.29 1.39 -16.77
N GLY A 361 -28.04 0.94 -16.62
CA GLY A 361 -26.91 1.34 -17.47
C GLY A 361 -26.13 2.59 -17.05
N LYS A 362 -26.26 3.06 -15.81
CA LYS A 362 -25.54 4.25 -15.28
C LYS A 362 -24.02 4.14 -15.43
N THR A 363 -23.45 3.05 -14.92
CA THR A 363 -22.01 2.77 -14.94
C THR A 363 -21.48 2.65 -16.37
N CYS A 364 -22.19 1.93 -17.25
CA CYS A 364 -21.80 1.84 -18.66
C CYS A 364 -21.78 3.21 -19.33
N LEU A 365 -22.76 4.08 -19.05
CA LEU A 365 -22.81 5.44 -19.59
C LEU A 365 -21.59 6.26 -19.16
N LEU A 366 -21.22 6.23 -17.87
CA LEU A 366 -20.07 6.98 -17.36
C LEU A 366 -18.73 6.43 -17.85
N ILE A 367 -18.59 5.10 -17.95
CA ILE A 367 -17.38 4.46 -18.46
C ILE A 367 -17.18 4.79 -19.93
N VAL A 368 -18.21 4.66 -20.77
CA VAL A 368 -18.11 4.99 -22.20
C VAL A 368 -17.77 6.47 -22.38
N PHE A 369 -18.40 7.35 -21.61
CA PHE A 369 -18.12 8.78 -21.67
C PHE A 369 -16.66 9.12 -21.27
N SER A 370 -16.12 8.45 -20.25
CA SER A 370 -14.78 8.75 -19.72
C SER A 370 -13.63 8.02 -20.42
N LYS A 371 -13.86 6.82 -20.97
CA LYS A 371 -12.81 5.92 -21.49
C LYS A 371 -12.99 5.50 -22.94
N ASP A 372 -14.09 5.90 -23.59
CA ASP A 372 -14.45 5.52 -24.96
C ASP A 372 -14.45 3.98 -25.20
N GLN A 373 -14.76 3.21 -24.14
CA GLN A 373 -14.80 1.75 -24.17
C GLN A 373 -16.03 1.24 -23.42
N PHE A 374 -16.72 0.23 -23.99
CA PHE A 374 -17.84 -0.42 -23.32
C PHE A 374 -17.34 -1.57 -22.43
N PRO A 375 -17.76 -1.66 -21.15
CA PRO A 375 -17.31 -2.73 -20.25
C PRO A 375 -17.90 -4.09 -20.64
N GLU A 376 -17.06 -5.13 -20.75
CA GLU A 376 -17.48 -6.50 -21.08
C GLU A 376 -17.91 -7.33 -19.86
N VAL A 377 -17.46 -6.96 -18.66
CA VAL A 377 -17.75 -7.67 -17.40
C VAL A 377 -18.64 -6.80 -16.53
N TYR A 378 -19.80 -7.34 -16.13
CA TYR A 378 -20.70 -6.68 -15.20
C TYR A 378 -20.23 -6.86 -13.76
N VAL A 379 -19.89 -5.75 -13.11
CA VAL A 379 -19.62 -5.68 -11.66
C VAL A 379 -20.69 -4.75 -11.06
N PRO A 380 -21.47 -5.17 -10.05
CA PRO A 380 -22.46 -4.32 -9.41
C PRO A 380 -21.83 -3.08 -8.75
N THR A 381 -22.32 -1.90 -9.11
CA THR A 381 -21.80 -0.62 -8.62
C THR A 381 -22.35 -0.29 -7.24
N VAL A 382 -21.43 0.02 -6.32
CA VAL A 382 -21.75 0.59 -5.00
C VAL A 382 -21.63 2.11 -5.08
N PHE A 383 -20.40 2.61 -5.21
CA PHE A 383 -20.07 4.01 -5.56
C PHE A 383 -18.72 4.05 -6.27
N GLU A 384 -18.65 4.74 -7.40
CA GLU A 384 -17.39 4.95 -8.14
C GLU A 384 -17.30 6.40 -8.61
N ASN A 385 -16.09 6.94 -8.67
CA ASN A 385 -15.85 8.32 -9.09
C ASN A 385 -14.91 8.34 -10.27
N TYR A 386 -15.32 9.00 -11.34
CA TYR A 386 -14.55 9.19 -12.55
C TYR A 386 -14.28 10.69 -12.75
N ILE A 387 -13.14 11.02 -13.36
CA ILE A 387 -12.82 12.39 -13.77
C ILE A 387 -12.73 12.38 -15.30
N ALA A 388 -13.41 13.33 -15.92
CA ALA A 388 -13.36 13.54 -17.37
C ALA A 388 -13.15 15.03 -17.66
N ASP A 389 -12.13 15.35 -18.44
CA ASP A 389 -11.89 16.69 -18.95
C ASP A 389 -12.67 16.89 -20.26
N ILE A 390 -13.51 17.92 -20.31
CA ILE A 390 -14.29 18.27 -21.50
C ILE A 390 -14.14 19.74 -21.86
N GLU A 391 -14.38 20.06 -23.12
CA GLU A 391 -14.47 21.44 -23.60
C GLU A 391 -15.94 21.82 -23.82
N VAL A 392 -16.40 22.90 -23.16
CA VAL A 392 -17.74 23.46 -23.32
C VAL A 392 -17.62 24.95 -23.61
N ASP A 393 -18.18 25.41 -24.73
CA ASP A 393 -18.15 26.81 -25.16
C ASP A 393 -16.75 27.44 -25.17
N GLY A 394 -15.74 26.65 -25.58
CA GLY A 394 -14.34 27.08 -25.60
C GLY A 394 -13.66 27.14 -24.23
N LYS A 395 -14.28 26.61 -23.18
CA LYS A 395 -13.71 26.52 -21.82
C LYS A 395 -13.47 25.07 -21.44
N GLN A 396 -12.32 24.81 -20.83
CA GLN A 396 -12.01 23.51 -20.24
C GLN A 396 -12.78 23.35 -18.92
N VAL A 397 -13.55 22.26 -18.83
CA VAL A 397 -14.35 21.88 -17.68
C VAL A 397 -13.90 20.52 -17.19
N GLU A 398 -13.49 20.43 -15.93
CA GLU A 398 -13.24 19.14 -15.27
C GLU A 398 -14.58 18.64 -14.69
N LEU A 399 -15.10 17.55 -15.24
CA LEU A 399 -16.29 16.88 -14.73
C LEU A 399 -15.90 15.77 -13.74
N ALA A 400 -16.30 15.93 -12.49
CA ALA A 400 -16.29 14.86 -11.49
C ALA A 400 -17.61 14.08 -11.61
N LEU A 401 -17.53 12.86 -12.13
CA LEU A 401 -18.67 11.96 -12.37
C LEU A 401 -18.82 11.01 -11.19
N TRP A 402 -19.96 11.07 -10.52
CA TRP A 402 -20.29 10.27 -9.34
C TRP A 402 -21.29 9.19 -9.72
N ASP A 403 -20.80 7.96 -9.83
CA ASP A 403 -21.61 6.77 -10.08
C ASP A 403 -22.24 6.26 -8.79
N THR A 404 -23.53 5.94 -8.84
CA THR A 404 -24.30 5.53 -7.65
C THR A 404 -25.00 4.20 -7.85
N ALA A 405 -25.10 3.42 -6.78
CA ALA A 405 -25.93 2.21 -6.74
C ALA A 405 -27.42 2.54 -6.92
N GLY A 406 -28.08 1.77 -7.79
CA GLY A 406 -29.53 1.86 -8.00
C GLY A 406 -30.38 0.87 -7.21
N GLN A 407 -29.74 0.04 -6.38
CA GLN A 407 -30.42 -0.97 -5.55
C GLN A 407 -30.86 -0.34 -4.22
N GLU A 408 -31.97 -0.84 -3.67
CA GLU A 408 -32.57 -0.32 -2.42
C GLU A 408 -31.65 -0.50 -1.20
N ASP A 409 -30.83 -1.55 -1.21
CA ASP A 409 -29.83 -1.82 -0.16
C ASP A 409 -28.87 -0.63 0.09
N TYR A 410 -28.75 0.29 -0.88
CA TYR A 410 -27.86 1.46 -0.82
C TYR A 410 -28.61 2.79 -0.65
N ASP A 411 -29.92 2.78 -0.37
CA ASP A 411 -30.72 4.01 -0.22
C ASP A 411 -30.20 4.92 0.91
N ARG A 412 -29.53 4.37 1.93
CA ARG A 412 -28.89 5.16 3.00
C ARG A 412 -27.51 5.72 2.62
N LEU A 413 -26.83 5.12 1.64
CA LEU A 413 -25.48 5.51 1.22
C LEU A 413 -25.51 6.54 0.08
N ARG A 414 -26.50 6.43 -0.82
CA ARG A 414 -26.68 7.35 -1.95
C ARG A 414 -26.71 8.83 -1.58
N PRO A 415 -27.36 9.23 -0.47
CA PRO A 415 -27.34 10.61 -0.02
C PRO A 415 -25.94 11.21 0.21
N LEU A 416 -24.93 10.39 0.50
CA LEU A 416 -23.55 10.85 0.69
C LEU A 416 -22.90 11.36 -0.60
N SER A 417 -23.46 11.00 -1.77
CA SER A 417 -22.99 11.48 -3.08
C SER A 417 -23.51 12.87 -3.44
N TYR A 418 -24.57 13.37 -2.78
CA TYR A 418 -25.27 14.61 -3.15
C TYR A 418 -24.65 15.95 -2.74
N PRO A 419 -23.87 16.08 -1.64
CA PRO A 419 -23.27 17.36 -1.26
C PRO A 419 -22.47 17.99 -2.42
N ASP A 420 -22.63 19.32 -2.60
CA ASP A 420 -21.93 20.12 -3.62
C ASP A 420 -22.16 19.67 -5.07
N THR A 421 -23.30 19.04 -5.38
CA THR A 421 -23.60 18.61 -6.75
C THR A 421 -24.04 19.78 -7.63
N ASP A 422 -23.45 19.89 -8.83
CA ASP A 422 -23.81 20.92 -9.81
C ASP A 422 -24.88 20.45 -10.80
N VAL A 423 -24.93 19.16 -11.14
CA VAL A 423 -25.90 18.57 -12.10
C VAL A 423 -26.28 17.15 -11.69
N ILE A 424 -27.55 16.79 -11.86
CA ILE A 424 -28.03 15.41 -11.69
C ILE A 424 -28.35 14.79 -13.05
N LEU A 425 -27.81 13.61 -13.35
CA LEU A 425 -28.35 12.73 -14.38
C LEU A 425 -29.27 11.71 -13.74
N MET A 426 -30.52 11.71 -14.16
CA MET A 426 -31.52 10.77 -13.70
C MET A 426 -31.79 9.77 -14.82
N CYS A 427 -31.47 8.51 -14.60
CA CYS A 427 -31.44 7.50 -15.65
C CYS A 427 -32.54 6.46 -15.47
N PHE A 428 -33.15 6.06 -16.59
CA PHE A 428 -34.02 4.89 -16.69
C PHE A 428 -33.59 4.03 -17.87
N SER A 429 -34.08 2.79 -17.94
CA SER A 429 -33.78 1.84 -18.99
C SER A 429 -34.96 1.65 -19.94
N ILE A 430 -34.74 1.69 -21.25
CA ILE A 430 -35.82 1.55 -22.24
C ILE A 430 -36.44 0.13 -22.25
N ASP A 431 -35.68 -0.88 -21.85
CA ASP A 431 -36.14 -2.27 -21.71
C ASP A 431 -36.82 -2.56 -20.36
N SER A 432 -36.96 -1.58 -19.47
CA SER A 432 -37.61 -1.74 -18.16
C SER A 432 -38.57 -0.57 -17.89
N PRO A 433 -39.87 -0.74 -18.19
CA PRO A 433 -40.90 0.27 -17.92
C PRO A 433 -40.93 0.74 -16.47
N ASP A 434 -40.81 -0.18 -15.51
CA ASP A 434 -40.76 0.11 -14.06
C ASP A 434 -39.68 1.15 -13.72
N SER A 435 -38.50 1.05 -14.37
CA SER A 435 -37.42 2.01 -14.13
C SER A 435 -37.74 3.44 -14.53
N LEU A 436 -38.70 3.64 -15.44
CA LEU A 436 -39.23 4.96 -15.79
C LEU A 436 -40.34 5.40 -14.82
N GLU A 437 -41.18 4.47 -14.37
CA GLU A 437 -42.24 4.73 -13.39
C GLU A 437 -41.65 5.12 -12.01
N ASN A 438 -40.52 4.52 -11.64
CA ASN A 438 -39.78 4.86 -10.42
C ASN A 438 -39.17 6.28 -10.43
N ILE A 439 -39.09 6.94 -11.58
CA ILE A 439 -38.52 8.31 -11.70
C ILE A 439 -39.33 9.32 -10.89
N PRO A 440 -40.64 9.51 -11.13
CA PRO A 440 -41.46 10.40 -10.31
C PRO A 440 -41.74 9.85 -8.91
N GLU A 441 -41.80 8.53 -8.72
CA GLU A 441 -42.21 7.92 -7.46
C GLU A 441 -41.10 7.86 -6.40
N LYS A 442 -39.86 7.59 -6.82
CA LYS A 442 -38.70 7.41 -5.94
C LYS A 442 -37.62 8.46 -6.18
N TRP A 443 -37.10 8.53 -7.40
CA TRP A 443 -35.86 9.28 -7.69
C TRP A 443 -36.05 10.79 -7.61
N THR A 444 -37.17 11.31 -8.10
CA THR A 444 -37.47 12.73 -8.07
C THR A 444 -37.66 13.25 -6.62
N PRO A 445 -38.45 12.59 -5.75
CA PRO A 445 -38.54 12.97 -4.34
C PRO A 445 -37.18 12.95 -3.62
N GLU A 446 -36.38 11.91 -3.81
CA GLU A 446 -35.07 11.78 -3.17
C GLU A 446 -34.12 12.91 -3.61
N VAL A 447 -33.95 13.11 -4.91
CA VAL A 447 -33.06 14.15 -5.43
C VAL A 447 -33.54 15.54 -5.01
N LYS A 448 -34.85 15.82 -5.04
CA LYS A 448 -35.36 17.13 -4.60
C LYS A 448 -35.19 17.36 -3.11
N HIS A 449 -35.15 16.31 -2.30
CA HIS A 449 -34.89 16.41 -0.86
C HIS A 449 -33.45 16.86 -0.57
N PHE A 450 -32.46 16.25 -1.23
CA PHE A 450 -31.03 16.52 -0.97
C PHE A 450 -30.43 17.62 -1.86
N CYS A 451 -30.97 17.81 -3.07
CA CYS A 451 -30.47 18.70 -4.12
C CYS A 451 -31.58 19.62 -4.66
N PRO A 452 -32.23 20.46 -3.82
CA PRO A 452 -33.47 21.17 -4.20
C PRO A 452 -33.32 22.15 -5.37
N ASN A 453 -32.12 22.70 -5.60
CA ASN A 453 -31.83 23.71 -6.61
C ASN A 453 -30.92 23.22 -7.75
N VAL A 454 -30.61 21.92 -7.77
CA VAL A 454 -29.67 21.35 -8.75
C VAL A 454 -30.43 20.98 -10.02
N PRO A 455 -29.97 21.39 -11.21
CA PRO A 455 -30.61 21.01 -12.47
C PRO A 455 -30.57 19.49 -12.69
N ILE A 456 -31.69 18.94 -13.16
CA ILE A 456 -31.87 17.50 -13.42
C ILE A 456 -32.02 17.27 -14.91
N ILE A 457 -31.25 16.33 -15.46
CA ILE A 457 -31.34 15.84 -16.84
C ILE A 457 -31.86 14.41 -16.80
N LEU A 458 -33.01 14.15 -17.43
CA LEU A 458 -33.55 12.80 -17.56
C LEU A 458 -32.95 12.10 -18.79
N VAL A 459 -32.44 10.89 -18.59
CA VAL A 459 -31.73 10.12 -19.62
C VAL A 459 -32.31 8.71 -19.75
N GLY A 460 -32.70 8.33 -20.98
CA GLY A 460 -33.15 6.97 -21.30
C GLY A 460 -32.04 6.14 -21.92
N ASN A 461 -31.54 5.16 -21.16
CA ASN A 461 -30.47 4.25 -21.58
C ASN A 461 -31.01 3.04 -22.37
N LYS A 462 -30.09 2.27 -22.96
CA LYS A 462 -30.37 1.08 -23.77
C LYS A 462 -31.30 1.35 -24.96
N LYS A 463 -31.03 2.47 -25.66
CA LYS A 463 -31.83 2.92 -26.82
C LYS A 463 -31.86 1.90 -27.96
N ASP A 464 -30.78 1.16 -28.13
CA ASP A 464 -30.64 0.04 -29.04
C ASP A 464 -31.75 -1.01 -28.87
N LEU A 465 -32.23 -1.25 -27.65
CA LEU A 465 -33.27 -2.24 -27.35
C LEU A 465 -34.70 -1.78 -27.68
N ARG A 466 -34.91 -0.51 -28.04
CA ARG A 466 -36.26 0.03 -28.31
C ARG A 466 -37.02 -0.72 -29.41
N ASN A 467 -36.29 -1.11 -30.45
CA ASN A 467 -36.83 -1.77 -31.63
C ASN A 467 -36.46 -3.26 -31.71
N ASP A 468 -35.77 -3.79 -30.69
CA ASP A 468 -35.39 -5.20 -30.65
C ASP A 468 -36.64 -6.08 -30.53
N GLU A 469 -36.78 -7.05 -31.43
CA GLU A 469 -37.97 -7.90 -31.48
C GLU A 469 -38.10 -8.77 -30.24
N HIS A 470 -36.98 -9.26 -29.70
CA HIS A 470 -36.98 -10.12 -28.53
C HIS A 470 -37.45 -9.34 -27.28
N THR A 471 -36.85 -8.17 -27.01
CA THR A 471 -37.26 -7.27 -25.93
C THR A 471 -38.73 -6.88 -26.04
N ARG A 472 -39.21 -6.54 -27.25
CA ARG A 472 -40.63 -6.18 -27.45
C ARG A 472 -41.57 -7.35 -27.16
N ARG A 473 -41.20 -8.59 -27.51
CA ARG A 473 -41.99 -9.79 -27.22
C ARG A 473 -42.04 -10.07 -25.72
N GLU A 474 -40.91 -9.99 -25.02
CA GLU A 474 -40.87 -10.21 -23.57
C GLU A 474 -41.70 -9.16 -22.81
N LEU A 475 -41.55 -7.88 -23.14
CA LEU A 475 -42.36 -6.81 -22.53
C LEU A 475 -43.86 -6.95 -22.83
N ALA A 476 -44.23 -7.48 -24.00
CA ALA A 476 -45.63 -7.73 -24.32
C ALA A 476 -46.25 -8.86 -23.47
N LYS A 477 -45.45 -9.86 -23.04
CA LYS A 477 -45.90 -10.91 -22.12
C LYS A 477 -46.16 -10.37 -20.72
N MET A 478 -45.35 -9.41 -20.26
CA MET A 478 -45.50 -8.79 -18.94
C MET A 478 -46.71 -7.86 -18.82
N LYS A 479 -47.35 -7.50 -19.94
CA LYS A 479 -48.60 -6.71 -19.98
C LYS A 479 -49.89 -7.54 -19.96
N GLN A 480 -49.79 -8.87 -19.96
CA GLN A 480 -50.92 -9.79 -19.72
C GLN A 480 -50.95 -10.19 -18.25
#